data_AF-A0A2V9TUW3-F1
#
_entry.id   AF-A0A2V9TUW3-F1
#
_cell.length_a   1.000
_cell.length_b   1.000
_cell.length_c   1.000
_cell.angle_alpha   90.00
_cell.angle_beta   90.00
_cell.angle_gamma   90.00
#
_symmetry.space_group_name_H-M   'P 1'
#
loop_
_entity.id
_entity.type
_entity.pdbx_description
1 polymer ?
#
loop_
_entity_poly.entity_id
_entity_poly.type
_entity_poly.pdbx_seq_one_letter_code
_entity_poly.pdbx_strand_id
1 'polypeptide(L)' 'MPLVQITMLTGRTADQKRKLATRITDAMVEEAGARREAVVITFLEVERESYASAGVLMADKGK' A
#
# COMPACT_ATOMS: atom_id res chain seq x y z
N MET A 1 -6.32 16.22 -6.42
CA MET A 1 -6.95 15.16 -5.63
C MET A 1 -6.22 13.87 -5.94
N PRO A 2 -5.08 13.59 -5.27
CA PRO A 2 -4.31 12.37 -5.53
C PRO A 2 -4.93 11.15 -4.85
N LEU A 3 -4.92 10.03 -5.56
CA LEU A 3 -5.21 8.71 -5.02
C LEU A 3 -3.93 7.88 -5.05
N VAL A 4 -3.54 7.32 -3.91
CA VAL A 4 -2.43 6.38 -3.79
C VAL A 4 -3.00 5.00 -3.46
N GLN A 5 -2.73 4.03 -4.34
CA GLN A 5 -3.06 2.62 -4.08
C GLN A 5 -1.80 1.86 -3.73
N ILE A 6 -1.81 1.22 -2.56
CA ILE A 6 -0.73 0.36 -2.07
C ILE A 6 -1.16 -1.08 -2.28
N THR A 7 -0.54 -1.76 -3.24
CA THR A 7 -0.76 -3.19 -3.46
C THR A 7 0.28 -3.98 -2.68
N MET A 8 -0.17 -4.87 -1.80
CA MET A 8 0.74 -5.61 -0.91
C MET A 8 0.15 -6.96 -0.50
N LEU A 9 1.01 -7.88 -0.07
CA LEU A 9 0.53 -9.14 0.50
C LEU A 9 -0.27 -8.90 1.79
N THR A 10 -1.27 -9.74 2.01
CA THR A 10 -2.06 -9.82 3.25
C THR A 10 -1.17 -10.01 4.49
N GLY A 11 -1.73 -9.70 5.67
CA GLY A 11 -1.08 -9.93 6.97
C GLY A 11 -0.54 -8.69 7.69
N ARG A 12 -0.84 -7.47 7.22
CA ARG A 12 -0.47 -6.24 7.95
C ARG A 12 -1.57 -5.87 8.92
N THR A 13 -1.17 -5.42 10.11
CA THR A 13 -2.13 -5.00 11.13
C THR A 13 -2.76 -3.65 10.78
N ALA A 14 -3.93 -3.36 11.36
CA ALA A 14 -4.57 -2.05 11.22
C ALA A 14 -3.64 -0.90 11.67
N ASP A 15 -2.84 -1.10 12.71
CA ASP A 15 -1.89 -0.11 13.21
C ASP A 15 -0.76 0.16 12.23
N GLN A 16 -0.25 -0.87 11.55
CA GLN A 16 0.74 -0.70 10.49
C GLN A 16 0.16 0.09 9.32
N LYS A 17 -1.06 -0.27 8.87
CA LYS A 17 -1.76 0.46 7.80
C LYS A 17 -2.03 1.92 8.18
N ARG A 18 -2.41 2.20 9.43
CA ARG A 18 -2.61 3.57 9.93
C ARG A 18 -1.32 4.39 9.85
N LYS A 19 -0.19 3.85 10.32
CA LYS A 19 1.11 4.52 10.25
C LYS A 19 1.53 4.81 8.81
N LEU A 20 1.32 3.85 7.90
CA LEU A 20 1.61 4.04 6.47
C LEU A 20 0.75 5.15 5.86
N ALA A 21 -0.56 5.13 6.11
CA ALA A 21 -1.49 6.13 5.58
C ALA A 21 -1.09 7.55 6.04
N THR A 22 -0.74 7.73 7.32
CA THR A 22 -0.27 9.03 7.85
C THR A 22 0.99 9.49 7.12
N ARG A 23 2.04 8.66 7.10
CA ARG A 23 3.34 9.04 6.52
C ARG A 23 3.28 9.32 5.03
N ILE A 24 2.51 8.55 4.27
CA ILE A 24 2.34 8.78 2.83
C ILE A 24 1.55 10.07 2.58
N THR A 25 0.50 10.31 3.37
CA THR A 25 -0.23 11.59 3.27
C THR A 25 0.69 12.77 3.55
N ASP A 26 1.55 12.68 4.56
CA ASP A 26 2.54 13.73 4.87
C ASP A 26 3.45 13.99 3.67
N ALA A 27 4.03 12.94 3.08
CA ALA A 27 4.87 13.07 1.89
C ALA A 27 4.12 13.69 0.69
N MET A 28 2.85 13.35 0.48
CA MET A 28 2.05 13.95 -0.59
C MET A 28 1.77 15.44 -0.37
N VAL A 29 1.62 15.86 0.89
CA VAL A 29 1.45 17.27 1.24
C VAL A 29 2.78 18.02 1.05
N GLU A 30 3.86 17.46 1.58
CA GLU A 30 5.19 18.09 1.61
C GLU A 30 5.81 18.21 0.21
N GLU A 31 5.80 17.12 -0.56
CA GLU A 31 6.56 17.05 -1.83
C GLU A 31 5.71 17.36 -3.06
N ALA A 32 4.42 17.01 -3.01
CA ALA A 32 3.51 17.19 -4.14
C ALA A 32 2.55 18.39 -3.95
N GLY A 33 2.64 19.11 -2.83
CA GLY A 33 1.78 20.27 -2.54
C GLY A 33 0.29 19.93 -2.45
N ALA A 34 -0.06 18.67 -2.19
CA ALA A 34 -1.45 18.25 -2.10
C ALA A 34 -2.11 18.81 -0.83
N ARG A 35 -3.37 19.23 -0.93
CA ARG A 35 -4.18 19.48 0.27
C ARG A 35 -4.41 18.16 0.99
N ARG A 36 -4.17 18.12 2.31
CA ARG A 36 -4.22 16.90 3.12
C ARG A 36 -5.55 16.16 2.99
N GLU A 37 -6.66 16.89 3.04
CA GLU A 37 -8.01 16.36 2.92
C GLU A 37 -8.35 15.82 1.52
N ALA A 38 -7.54 16.15 0.51
CA ALA A 38 -7.72 15.68 -0.86
C ALA A 38 -6.89 14.42 -1.18
N VAL A 39 -6.07 13.94 -0.24
CA VAL A 39 -5.25 12.73 -0.40
C VAL A 39 -6.05 11.51 0.04
N VAL A 40 -6.21 10.54 -0.85
CA VAL A 40 -6.90 9.27 -0.56
C VAL A 40 -5.89 8.14 -0.64
N ILE A 41 -5.82 7.31 0.41
CA ILE A 41 -4.97 6.11 0.47
C ILE A 41 -5.86 4.86 0.45
N THR A 42 -5.58 3.93 -0.45
CA THR A 42 -6.23 2.63 -0.51
C THR A 42 -5.20 1.51 -0.36
N PHE A 43 -5.58 0.46 0.37
CA PHE A 43 -4.76 -0.74 0.54
C PHE A 43 -5.43 -1.88 -0.25
N LEU A 44 -4.77 -2.33 -1.31
CA LEU A 44 -5.14 -3.53 -2.06
C LEU A 44 -4.31 -4.70 -1.52
N GLU A 45 -4.90 -5.45 -0.59
CA GLU A 45 -4.27 -6.63 -0.01
C GLU A 45 -4.53 -7.84 -0.91
N VAL A 46 -3.47 -8.53 -1.33
CA VAL A 46 -3.53 -9.70 -2.20
C VAL A 46 -2.97 -10.93 -1.48
N GLU A 47 -3.62 -12.07 -1.66
CA GLU A 47 -3.12 -13.34 -1.12
C GLU A 47 -1.89 -13.81 -1.89
N ARG A 48 -1.08 -14.69 -1.27
CA ARG A 48 0.17 -15.20 -1.88
C ARG A 48 -0.06 -15.94 -3.20
N GLU A 49 -1.21 -16.58 -3.36
CA GLU A 49 -1.61 -17.29 -4.59
C GLU A 49 -2.06 -16.34 -5.70
N SER A 50 -2.39 -15.08 -5.36
CA SER A 50 -2.87 -14.05 -6.28
C SER A 50 -1.79 -13.01 -6.63
N TYR A 51 -0.53 -13.26 -6.26
CA TYR A 51 0.57 -12.32 -6.48
C TYR A 51 1.81 -13.04 -7.00
N ALA A 52 2.35 -12.60 -8.14
CA ALA A 52 3.51 -13.20 -8.79
C ALA A 52 4.61 -12.17 -9.03
N SER A 53 5.87 -12.61 -9.03
CA SER A 53 6.99 -11.77 -9.45
C SER A 53 8.06 -12.63 -10.12
N ALA A 54 8.50 -12.19 -11.30
CA ALA A 54 9.38 -12.93 -12.20
C ALA A 54 8.83 -14.33 -12.57
N GLY A 55 7.51 -14.42 -12.83
CA GLY A 55 6.85 -15.65 -13.25
C GLY A 55 6.60 -16.68 -12.14
N VAL A 56 6.94 -16.37 -10.88
CA VAL A 56 6.77 -17.28 -9.73
C VAL A 56 5.75 -16.68 -8.77
N LEU A 57 4.73 -17.45 -8.38
CA LEU A 57 3.75 -17.04 -7.37
C LEU A 57 4.44 -16.83 -6.03
N MET A 58 3.98 -15.85 -5.24
CA MET A 58 4.47 -15.68 -3.88
C MET A 58 4.13 -16.90 -3.01
N ALA A 59 3.09 -17.66 -3.36
CA ALA A 59 2.79 -18.96 -2.74
C ALA A 59 3.93 -19.98 -2.92
N ASP A 60 4.63 -19.94 -4.06
CA ASP A 60 5.73 -20.87 -4.37
C ASP A 60 7.08 -20.40 -3.81
N LYS A 61 7.20 -19.10 -3.50
CA LYS A 61 8.39 -18.53 -2.85
C LYS A 61 8.33 -18.80 -1.34
N GLY A 62 8.78 -19.98 -0.91
CA GLY A 62 8.87 -20.33 0.52
C GLY A 62 8.62 -21.78 0.89
N LYS A 63 9.11 -22.73 0.09
CA LYS A 63 9.67 -23.97 0.62
C LYS A 63 11.18 -23.81 0.74
#